data_AF-A0A9P0J664-F1
#
_entry.id   AF-A0A9P0J664-F1
#
_cell.length_a   1.000
_cell.length_b   1.000
_cell.length_c   1.000
_cell.angle_alpha   90.00
_cell.angle_beta   90.00
_cell.angle_gamma   90.00
#
_symmetry.space_group_name_H-M   'P 1'
#
loop_
_entity.id
_entity.type
_entity.pdbx_description
1 polymer ?
#
loop_
_entity_poly.entity_id
_entity_poly.type
_entity_poly.pdbx_seq_one_letter_code
_entity_poly.pdbx_strand_id
1 'polypeptide(L)'
;MVAEIIKYYWPKLIDLHNYVPASSLTNKISNWDTLNRKVLKKMKLPLSKETIEKLSMADPNTIFQFLKSLKLVVDELEYEKQLRLEKNQNCPLYIIINDEMIQVTETDCCTKEYLSKEVVALINKLKHKIDDMEHKVRLF
;
A
#
# COMPACT_ATOMS: atom_id res chain seq x y z
N MET A 1 -17.09 11.29 11.03
CA MET A 1 -16.20 12.47 10.91
C MET A 1 -14.79 12.14 11.42
N VAL A 2 -13.72 12.69 10.83
CA VAL A 2 -12.28 12.30 10.98
C VAL A 2 -11.95 10.84 10.65
N ALA A 3 -12.55 9.85 11.32
CA ALA A 3 -12.32 8.43 11.02
C ALA A 3 -12.70 8.07 9.58
N GLU A 4 -13.77 8.66 9.03
CA GLU A 4 -14.15 8.49 7.62
C GLU A 4 -13.13 9.10 6.66
N ILE A 5 -12.61 10.29 7.00
CA ILE A 5 -11.59 10.98 6.20
C ILE A 5 -10.33 10.13 6.15
N ILE A 6 -9.84 9.67 7.32
CA ILE A 6 -8.65 8.82 7.37
C ILE A 6 -8.93 7.45 6.70
N LYS A 7 -10.16 6.91 6.78
CA LYS A 7 -10.54 5.67 6.06
C LYS A 7 -10.52 5.84 4.54
N TYR A 8 -10.90 7.01 4.03
CA TYR A 8 -10.81 7.31 2.60
C TYR A 8 -9.37 7.21 2.09
N TYR A 9 -8.40 7.77 2.82
CA TYR A 9 -6.98 7.69 2.46
C TYR A 9 -6.32 6.35 2.80
N TRP A 10 -6.74 5.70 3.90
CA TRP A 10 -6.19 4.43 4.38
C TRP A 10 -7.28 3.44 4.83
N PRO A 11 -7.96 2.78 3.87
CA PRO A 11 -9.11 1.92 4.18
C PRO A 11 -8.77 0.71 5.06
N LYS A 12 -7.51 0.26 5.05
CA LYS A 12 -7.04 -0.87 5.87
C LYS A 12 -6.66 -0.47 7.30
N LEU A 13 -6.49 0.83 7.57
CA LEU A 13 -6.03 1.31 8.88
C LEU A 13 -7.18 1.59 9.84
N ILE A 14 -8.37 1.88 9.29
CA ILE A 14 -9.56 2.24 10.06
C ILE A 14 -10.67 1.26 9.81
N ASP A 15 -11.20 0.74 10.92
CA ASP A 15 -12.44 0.02 10.91
C ASP A 15 -13.53 0.80 11.66
N LEU A 16 -14.54 1.22 10.90
CA LEU A 16 -15.59 2.14 11.36
C LEU A 16 -16.47 1.54 12.44
N HIS A 17 -16.59 0.21 12.53
CA HIS A 17 -17.39 -0.44 13.58
C HIS A 17 -16.84 -0.16 15.00
N ASN A 18 -15.60 0.33 15.11
CA ASN A 18 -14.98 0.67 16.39
C ASN A 18 -15.43 2.01 16.96
N TYR A 19 -16.22 2.79 16.22
CA TYR A 19 -16.62 4.14 16.60
C TYR A 19 -18.13 4.20 16.74
N VAL A 20 -18.59 4.61 17.91
CA VAL A 20 -20.03 4.76 18.17
C VAL A 20 -20.47 6.16 17.72
N PRO A 21 -21.63 6.32 17.08
CA PRO A 21 -22.20 7.65 16.84
C PRO A 21 -22.32 8.42 18.15
N ALA A 22 -21.56 9.51 18.29
CA ALA A 22 -21.39 10.22 19.55
C ALA A 22 -21.92 11.65 19.46
N SER A 23 -23.02 11.93 20.16
CA SER A 23 -23.52 13.29 20.41
C SER A 23 -22.92 13.88 21.70
N SER A 24 -22.61 13.05 22.70
CA SER A 24 -22.05 13.47 23.99
C SER A 24 -20.53 13.65 23.94
N LEU A 25 -20.01 14.60 24.73
CA LEU A 25 -18.58 14.87 24.84
C LEU A 25 -17.78 13.63 25.29
N THR A 26 -18.30 12.89 26.27
CA THR A 26 -17.67 11.66 26.79
C THR A 26 -17.51 10.60 25.70
N ASN A 27 -18.51 10.42 24.84
CA ASN A 27 -18.43 9.46 23.73
C ASN A 27 -17.47 9.95 22.64
N LYS A 28 -17.40 11.28 22.39
CA LYS A 28 -16.39 11.86 21.48
C LYS A 28 -14.98 11.59 21.99
N ILE A 29 -14.72 11.80 23.29
CA ILE A 29 -13.42 11.51 23.92
C ILE A 29 -13.06 10.03 23.76
N SER A 30 -14.00 9.12 24.06
CA SER A 30 -13.78 7.67 23.91
C SER A 30 -13.46 7.26 22.46
N ASN A 31 -14.14 7.87 21.49
CA ASN A 31 -13.86 7.67 20.07
C ASN A 31 -12.45 8.18 19.69
N TRP A 32 -12.06 9.36 20.18
CA TRP A 32 -10.72 9.91 19.98
C TRP A 32 -9.62 9.07 20.63
N ASP A 33 -9.85 8.54 21.83
CA ASP A 33 -8.93 7.60 22.50
C ASP A 33 -8.75 6.31 21.68
N THR A 34 -9.85 5.79 21.12
CA THR A 34 -9.81 4.61 20.26
C THR A 34 -9.04 4.90 18.97
N LEU A 35 -9.26 6.07 18.35
CA LEU A 35 -8.50 6.52 17.18
C LEU A 35 -7.01 6.68 17.50
N ASN A 36 -6.68 7.31 18.62
CA ASN A 36 -5.31 7.51 19.06
C ASN A 36 -4.58 6.16 19.24
N ARG A 37 -5.21 5.23 19.96
CA ARG A 37 -4.64 3.90 20.24
C ARG A 37 -4.46 3.05 18.99
N LYS A 38 -5.47 2.98 18.11
CA LYS A 38 -5.48 2.05 16.97
C LYS A 38 -4.77 2.59 15.72
N VAL A 39 -4.79 3.91 15.53
CA VAL A 39 -4.43 4.57 14.26
C VAL A 39 -3.30 5.55 14.48
N LEU A 40 -3.53 6.61 15.29
CA LEU A 40 -2.60 7.74 15.32
C LEU A 40 -1.22 7.36 15.90
N LYS A 41 -1.17 6.45 16.88
CA LYS A 41 0.10 5.88 17.36
C LYS A 41 0.90 5.15 16.26
N LYS A 42 0.23 4.45 15.34
CA LYS A 42 0.87 3.79 14.18
C LYS A 42 1.36 4.80 13.14
N MET A 43 0.68 5.95 13.07
CA MET A 43 1.05 7.09 12.22
C MET A 43 2.05 8.03 12.92
N LYS A 44 2.66 7.64 14.04
CA LYS A 44 3.62 8.47 14.80
C LYS A 44 3.03 9.83 15.26
N LEU A 45 1.70 9.93 15.43
CA LEU A 45 0.99 11.11 15.93
C LEU A 45 0.26 10.84 17.26
N PRO A 46 0.98 10.51 18.35
CA PRO A 46 0.32 10.29 19.64
C PRO A 46 -0.33 11.59 20.13
N LEU A 47 -1.60 11.53 20.51
CA LEU A 47 -2.30 12.65 21.15
C LEU A 47 -2.27 12.51 22.68
N SER A 48 -2.10 13.63 23.38
CA SER A 48 -2.27 13.71 24.83
C SER A 48 -3.77 13.74 25.20
N LYS A 49 -4.08 13.43 26.46
CA LYS A 49 -5.45 13.47 26.96
C LYS A 49 -6.05 14.88 26.86
N GLU A 50 -5.26 15.91 27.18
CA GLU A 50 -5.66 17.31 27.07
C GLU A 50 -6.01 17.69 25.61
N THR A 51 -5.18 17.26 24.64
CA THR A 51 -5.45 17.49 23.23
C THR A 51 -6.73 16.78 22.78
N ILE A 52 -6.96 15.54 23.23
CA ILE A 52 -8.18 14.78 22.93
C ILE A 52 -9.42 15.48 23.47
N GLU A 53 -9.38 16.01 24.68
CA GLU A 53 -10.48 16.77 25.28
C GLU A 53 -10.78 18.04 24.47
N LYS A 54 -9.74 18.83 24.13
CA LYS A 54 -9.87 20.03 23.29
C LYS A 54 -10.42 19.71 21.89
N LEU A 55 -9.95 18.63 21.26
CA LEU A 55 -10.50 18.14 19.99
C LEU A 55 -11.96 17.71 20.10
N SER A 56 -12.34 17.08 21.22
CA SER A 56 -13.71 16.63 21.47
C SER A 56 -14.68 17.80 21.71
N MET A 57 -14.17 18.91 22.26
CA MET A 57 -14.87 20.20 22.42
C MET A 57 -14.90 21.03 21.13
N ALA A 58 -14.29 20.54 20.06
CA ALA A 58 -14.16 21.23 18.78
C ALA A 58 -13.41 22.58 18.88
N ASP A 59 -12.37 22.64 19.71
CA ASP A 59 -11.48 23.81 19.77
C ASP A 59 -10.82 24.07 18.40
N PRO A 60 -11.08 25.23 17.75
CA PRO A 60 -10.61 25.49 16.39
C PRO A 60 -9.10 25.44 16.25
N ASN A 61 -8.37 25.99 17.24
CA ASN A 61 -6.91 26.03 17.22
C ASN A 61 -6.32 24.62 17.28
N THR A 62 -6.83 23.79 18.20
CA THR A 62 -6.39 22.41 18.35
C THR A 62 -6.76 21.56 17.13
N ILE A 63 -7.95 21.74 16.54
CA ILE A 63 -8.33 21.08 15.29
C ILE A 63 -7.38 21.46 14.16
N PHE A 64 -7.10 22.75 13.99
CA PHE A 64 -6.22 23.22 12.92
C PHE A 64 -4.81 22.63 13.05
N GLN A 65 -4.24 22.67 14.25
CA GLN A 65 -2.93 22.07 14.52
C GLN A 65 -2.94 20.57 14.26
N PHE A 66 -3.98 19.86 14.70
CA PHE A 66 -4.12 18.43 14.43
C PHE A 66 -4.18 18.12 12.93
N LEU A 67 -4.99 18.85 12.17
CA LEU A 67 -5.10 18.64 10.72
C LEU A 67 -3.79 18.97 9.99
N LYS A 68 -3.06 20.00 10.43
CA LYS A 68 -1.74 20.33 9.91
C LYS A 68 -0.73 19.21 10.17
N SER A 69 -0.67 18.70 11.39
CA SER A 69 0.18 17.56 11.74
C SER A 69 -0.22 16.29 10.98
N LEU A 70 -1.53 16.04 10.83
CA LEU A 70 -2.04 14.92 10.05
C LEU A 70 -1.58 15.02 8.60
N LYS A 71 -1.69 16.19 7.96
CA LYS A 71 -1.24 16.42 6.60
C LYS A 71 0.25 16.11 6.42
N LEU A 72 1.11 16.64 7.29
CA LEU A 72 2.55 16.36 7.23
C LEU A 72 2.87 14.87 7.28
N VAL A 73 2.15 14.12 8.12
CA VAL A 73 2.34 12.67 8.21
C VAL A 73 1.73 11.93 7.03
N VAL A 74 0.63 12.41 6.46
CA VAL A 74 0.11 11.87 5.19
C VAL A 74 1.17 12.01 4.11
N ASP A 75 1.69 13.22 3.93
CA ASP A 75 2.68 13.55 2.90
C ASP A 75 3.95 12.71 3.09
N GLU A 76 4.44 12.56 4.33
CA GLU A 76 5.59 11.70 4.65
C GLU A 76 5.31 10.22 4.36
N LEU A 77 4.13 9.70 4.70
CA LEU A 77 3.77 8.31 4.43
C LEU A 77 3.57 8.05 2.93
N GLU A 78 3.08 9.02 2.17
CA GLU A 78 3.00 8.95 0.72
C GLU A 78 4.38 8.99 0.08
N TYR A 79 5.27 9.86 0.57
CA TYR A 79 6.67 9.90 0.15
C TYR A 79 7.40 8.60 0.50
N GLU A 80 7.24 8.05 1.71
CA GLU A 80 7.80 6.74 2.07
C GLU A 80 7.24 5.62 1.18
N LYS A 81 5.96 5.66 0.82
CA LYS A 81 5.38 4.71 -0.13
C LYS A 81 6.02 4.86 -1.50
N GLN A 82 6.18 6.08 -2.00
CA GLN A 82 6.86 6.36 -3.27
C GLN A 82 8.31 5.89 -3.23
N LEU A 83 9.07 6.22 -2.18
CA LEU A 83 10.44 5.73 -1.98
C LEU A 83 10.51 4.21 -1.86
N ARG A 84 9.53 3.54 -1.25
CA ARG A 84 9.48 2.06 -1.20
C ARG A 84 9.17 1.48 -2.56
N LEU A 85 8.36 2.14 -3.37
CA LEU A 85 8.12 1.77 -4.77
C LEU A 85 9.38 2.01 -5.61
N GLU A 86 10.02 3.17 -5.47
CA GLU A 86 11.27 3.54 -6.16
C GLU A 86 12.45 2.67 -5.73
N LYS A 87 12.61 2.36 -4.43
CA LYS A 87 13.64 1.41 -3.94
C LYS A 87 13.34 -0.03 -4.34
N ASN A 88 12.07 -0.41 -4.46
CA ASN A 88 11.71 -1.68 -5.08
C ASN A 88 11.92 -1.67 -6.59
N GLN A 89 12.00 -0.51 -7.26
CA GLN A 89 12.29 -0.37 -8.69
C GLN A 89 13.79 -0.15 -9.00
N ASN A 90 14.61 0.30 -8.04
CA ASN A 90 16.04 0.60 -8.23
C ASN A 90 17.01 -0.50 -7.76
N CYS A 91 16.64 -1.78 -7.87
CA CYS A 91 17.63 -2.86 -7.90
C CYS A 91 17.92 -3.23 -9.36
N PRO A 92 19.00 -2.72 -10.00
CA PRO A 92 19.35 -3.15 -11.34
C PRO A 92 19.93 -4.56 -11.28
N LEU A 93 19.21 -5.55 -11.81
CA LEU A 93 19.80 -6.86 -12.09
C LEU A 93 20.43 -6.78 -13.48
N TYR A 94 21.71 -7.09 -13.62
CA TYR A 94 22.36 -7.11 -14.95
C TYR A 94 22.42 -8.55 -15.45
N ILE A 95 22.08 -8.77 -16.72
CA ILE A 95 22.34 -10.04 -17.40
C ILE A 95 23.42 -9.78 -18.44
N ILE A 96 24.44 -10.64 -18.50
CA ILE A 96 25.50 -10.59 -19.51
C ILE A 96 25.06 -11.47 -20.67
N ILE A 97 24.86 -10.89 -21.85
CA ILE A 97 24.57 -11.62 -23.09
C ILE A 97 25.57 -11.14 -24.13
N ASN A 98 26.35 -12.07 -24.72
CA ASN A 98 27.33 -11.77 -25.76
C ASN A 98 28.26 -10.59 -25.42
N ASP A 99 28.84 -10.60 -24.21
CA ASP A 99 29.70 -9.55 -23.66
C ASP A 99 29.08 -8.15 -23.50
N GLU A 100 27.77 -8.02 -23.69
CA GLU A 100 27.02 -6.79 -23.42
C GLU A 100 26.29 -6.87 -22.06
N MET A 101 26.44 -5.81 -21.25
CA MET A 101 25.70 -5.65 -19.99
C MET A 101 24.34 -5.02 -20.27
N ILE A 102 23.28 -5.81 -20.10
CA ILE A 102 21.91 -5.34 -20.28
C ILE A 102 21.27 -5.19 -18.89
N GLN A 103 20.73 -4.00 -18.59
CA GLN A 103 19.98 -3.76 -17.36
C GLN A 103 18.62 -4.44 -17.42
N VAL A 104 18.30 -5.23 -16.40
CA VAL A 104 17.06 -5.97 -16.24
C VAL A 104 16.44 -5.66 -14.89
N THR A 105 15.21 -5.15 -14.91
CA THR A 105 14.46 -4.80 -13.71
C THR A 105 13.44 -5.89 -13.40
N GLU A 106 13.63 -6.60 -12.28
CA GLU A 106 12.83 -7.76 -11.87
C GLU A 106 11.49 -7.43 -11.18
N THR A 107 11.15 -6.15 -11.00
CA THR A 107 10.13 -5.74 -10.01
C THR A 107 8.97 -4.87 -10.51
N ASP A 108 8.79 -4.71 -11.82
CA ASP A 108 7.53 -4.16 -12.33
C ASP A 108 6.45 -5.26 -12.41
N CYS A 109 5.28 -5.00 -11.82
CA CYS A 109 4.11 -5.89 -11.83
C CYS A 109 3.74 -6.36 -13.26
N CYS A 110 4.03 -5.51 -14.25
CA CYS A 110 3.84 -5.77 -15.68
C CYS A 110 4.80 -6.85 -16.23
N THR A 111 6.03 -6.95 -15.70
CA THR A 111 7.06 -7.88 -16.18
C THR A 111 6.80 -9.30 -15.71
N LYS A 112 6.27 -9.50 -14.49
CA LYS A 112 5.77 -10.83 -14.06
C LYS A 112 4.65 -11.35 -14.97
N GLU A 113 3.77 -10.47 -15.40
CA GLU A 113 2.67 -10.82 -16.32
C GLU A 113 3.18 -11.07 -17.75
N TYR A 114 4.16 -10.30 -18.22
CA TYR A 114 4.80 -10.49 -19.54
C TYR A 114 5.69 -11.74 -19.61
N LEU A 115 6.59 -11.94 -18.64
CA LEU A 115 7.40 -13.16 -18.50
C LEU A 115 6.50 -14.39 -18.34
N SER A 116 5.40 -14.27 -17.59
CA SER A 116 4.40 -15.35 -17.52
C SER A 116 3.77 -15.64 -18.89
N LYS A 117 3.39 -14.61 -19.66
CA LYS A 117 2.84 -14.77 -21.02
C LYS A 117 3.85 -15.40 -21.99
N GLU A 118 5.10 -14.98 -21.95
CA GLU A 118 6.15 -15.48 -22.86
C GLU A 118 6.60 -16.90 -22.52
N VAL A 119 6.71 -17.23 -21.22
CA VAL A 119 6.92 -18.60 -20.75
C VAL A 119 5.76 -19.51 -21.16
N VAL A 120 4.50 -19.05 -21.04
CA VAL A 120 3.32 -19.80 -21.50
C VAL A 120 3.34 -20.01 -23.02
N ALA A 121 3.74 -19.00 -23.80
CA ALA A 121 3.88 -19.12 -25.25
C ALA A 121 4.96 -20.14 -25.65
N LEU A 122 6.10 -20.16 -24.95
CA LEU A 122 7.17 -21.15 -25.16
C LEU A 122 6.72 -22.56 -24.78
N ILE A 123 6.01 -22.73 -23.66
CA ILE A 123 5.44 -24.03 -23.26
C ILE A 123 4.49 -24.54 -24.34
N ASN A 124 3.63 -23.69 -24.89
CA ASN A 124 2.70 -24.08 -25.95
C ASN A 124 3.44 -24.46 -27.24
N LYS A 125 4.50 -23.72 -27.60
CA LYS A 125 5.31 -24.01 -28.78
C LYS A 125 6.07 -25.33 -28.64
N LEU A 126 6.59 -25.62 -27.44
CA LEU A 126 7.22 -26.90 -27.12
C LEU A 126 6.22 -28.05 -27.16
N LYS A 127 5.03 -27.88 -26.55
CA LYS A 127 3.94 -28.87 -26.62
C LYS A 127 3.59 -29.23 -28.06
N HIS A 128 3.34 -28.24 -28.91
CA HIS A 128 3.01 -28.48 -30.31
C HIS A 128 4.14 -29.22 -31.06
N LYS A 129 5.39 -28.93 -30.72
CA LYS A 129 6.53 -29.61 -31.36
C LYS A 129 6.68 -31.05 -30.87
N ILE A 130 6.34 -31.33 -29.62
CA ILE A 130 6.26 -32.68 -29.08
C ILE A 130 5.15 -33.46 -29.78
N ASP A 131 3.95 -32.89 -29.90
CA ASP A 131 2.82 -33.52 -30.60
C ASP A 131 3.17 -33.86 -32.07
N ASP A 132 3.84 -32.95 -32.77
CA ASP A 132 4.29 -33.17 -34.14
C ASP A 132 5.36 -34.27 -34.23
N MET A 133 6.28 -34.33 -33.26
CA MET A 133 7.25 -35.43 -33.16
C MET A 133 6.55 -36.76 -32.88
N GLU A 134 5.60 -36.81 -31.95
CA GLU A 134 4.84 -38.03 -31.65
C GLU A 134 3.99 -38.48 -32.85
N HIS A 135 3.40 -37.55 -33.59
CA HIS A 135 2.62 -37.88 -34.78
C HIS A 135 3.49 -38.43 -35.90
N LYS A 136 4.71 -37.91 -36.06
CA LYS A 136 5.72 -38.46 -36.98
C LYS A 136 6.18 -39.85 -36.55
N VAL A 137 6.41 -40.06 -35.26
CA VAL A 137 6.78 -41.39 -34.72
C VAL A 137 5.65 -42.41 -34.91
N ARG A 138 4.37 -42.01 -34.81
CA ARG A 138 3.21 -42.88 -35.05
C ARG A 138 2.95 -43.22 -36.53
N LEU A 139 3.58 -42.50 -37.46
CA LEU A 139 3.45 -42.72 -38.90
C LEU A 139 4.57 -43.59 -39.49
N PHE A 140 5.50 -44.04 -38.64
CA PHE A 140 6.45 -45.13 -38.91
C PHE A 140 5.98 -46.41 -38.21
#